data_AF-A0A7X7K9Y1-F1
#
_entry.id   AF-A0A7X7K9Y1-F1
#
_cell.length_a   1.000
_cell.length_b   1.000
_cell.length_c   1.000
_cell.angle_alpha   90.00
_cell.angle_beta   90.00
_cell.angle_gamma   90.00
#
_symmetry.space_group_name_H-M   'P 1'
#
loop_
_entity.id
_entity.type
_entity.pdbx_description
1 polymer ?
#
loop_
_entity_poly.entity_id
_entity_poly.type
_entity_poly.pdbx_seq_one_letter_code
_entity_poly.pdbx_strand_id
1 'polypeptide(L)'
;MTTALYRRYRPETFAEMVGQEHVTGPLQQALRSGRVNHAYLFSGPRGCGKTTSARVLARCLNCAQGPTDTPCGACPSCVELARGGPGSLDVVEIDAASHGGVDDARDLRERATFAPARDRFK
;
A
#
# COMPACT_ATOMS: atom_id res chain seq x y z
N MET A 1 18.49 -19.27 0.48
CA MET A 1 17.37 -19.35 1.44
C MET A 1 16.07 -19.53 0.69
N THR A 2 15.30 -20.56 1.00
CA THR A 2 14.02 -20.87 0.35
C THR A 2 12.94 -19.90 0.86
N THR A 3 12.49 -18.97 0.00
CA THR A 3 11.44 -18.01 0.35
C THR A 3 10.07 -18.67 0.22
N ALA A 4 9.20 -18.51 1.22
CA ALA A 4 7.84 -19.02 1.18
C ALA A 4 7.08 -18.49 -0.06
N LEU A 5 6.31 -19.35 -0.74
CA LEU A 5 5.67 -19.03 -2.02
C LEU A 5 4.78 -17.79 -1.93
N TYR A 6 3.98 -17.65 -0.88
CA TYR A 6 3.10 -16.48 -0.73
C TYR A 6 3.86 -15.15 -0.61
N ARG A 7 5.11 -15.17 -0.11
CA ARG A 7 5.97 -13.99 -0.11
C ARG A 7 6.54 -13.77 -1.51
N ARG A 8 6.99 -14.83 -2.17
CA ARG A 8 7.58 -14.80 -3.52
C ARG A 8 6.61 -14.38 -4.60
N TYR A 9 5.32 -14.67 -4.46
CA TYR A 9 4.28 -14.34 -5.44
C TYR A 9 3.29 -13.30 -4.94
N ARG A 10 3.66 -12.51 -3.92
CA ARG A 10 2.82 -11.38 -3.48
C ARG A 10 2.66 -10.40 -4.65
N PRO A 11 1.41 -10.08 -5.05
CA PRO A 11 1.13 -9.12 -6.12
C PRO A 11 1.78 -7.76 -5.88
N GLU A 12 2.29 -7.17 -6.96
CA GLU A 12 2.91 -5.85 -6.98
C GLU A 12 2.04 -4.79 -7.65
N THR A 13 1.05 -5.21 -8.42
CA THR A 13 0.11 -4.36 -9.14
C THR A 13 -1.33 -4.85 -8.94
N PHE A 14 -2.32 -3.99 -9.23
CA PHE A 14 -3.73 -4.40 -9.18
C PHE A 14 -4.09 -5.45 -10.23
N ALA A 15 -3.38 -5.46 -11.37
CA ALA A 15 -3.58 -6.44 -12.44
C ALA A 15 -3.11 -7.86 -12.05
N GLU A 16 -2.19 -7.99 -11.10
CA GLU A 16 -1.72 -9.27 -10.58
C GLU A 16 -2.64 -9.86 -9.49
N MET A 17 -3.65 -9.09 -9.03
CA MET A 17 -4.58 -9.58 -8.01
C MET A 17 -5.69 -10.42 -8.65
N VAL A 18 -5.82 -11.65 -8.18
CA VAL A 18 -6.73 -12.66 -8.75
C VAL A 18 -8.08 -12.65 -8.03
N GLY A 19 -9.18 -12.53 -8.78
CA GLY A 19 -10.54 -12.71 -8.28
C GLY A 19 -11.06 -11.56 -7.41
N GLN A 20 -10.43 -10.38 -7.50
CA GLN A 20 -10.77 -9.18 -6.71
C GLN A 20 -11.21 -8.01 -7.62
N GLU A 21 -11.71 -8.29 -8.82
CA GLU A 21 -12.03 -7.28 -9.85
C GLU A 21 -13.04 -6.24 -9.35
N HIS A 22 -13.98 -6.66 -8.50
CA HIS A 22 -14.97 -5.79 -7.87
C HIS A 22 -14.36 -4.80 -6.86
N VAL A 23 -13.14 -5.05 -6.38
CA VAL A 23 -12.38 -4.15 -5.49
C VAL A 23 -11.33 -3.37 -6.28
N THR A 24 -10.58 -4.05 -7.14
CA THR A 24 -9.47 -3.44 -7.88
C THR A 24 -9.94 -2.48 -8.96
N GLY A 25 -11.02 -2.80 -9.69
CA GLY A 25 -11.57 -1.94 -10.73
C GLY A 25 -11.92 -0.53 -10.23
N PRO A 26 -12.73 -0.39 -9.15
CA PRO A 26 -13.02 0.91 -8.56
C PRO A 26 -11.78 1.68 -8.07
N LEU A 27 -10.79 0.99 -7.49
CA LEU A 27 -9.55 1.62 -7.03
C LEU A 27 -8.71 2.14 -8.20
N GLN A 28 -8.57 1.36 -9.28
CA GLN A 28 -7.88 1.79 -10.50
C GLN A 28 -8.60 2.99 -11.13
N GLN A 29 -9.94 2.98 -11.16
CA GLN A 29 -10.71 4.11 -11.67
C GLN A 29 -10.57 5.37 -10.80
N ALA A 30 -10.55 5.21 -9.47
CA ALA A 30 -10.32 6.32 -8.55
C ALA A 30 -8.93 6.95 -8.76
N LEU A 31 -7.89 6.14 -8.97
CA LEU A 31 -6.55 6.61 -9.31
C LEU A 31 -6.53 7.38 -10.64
N ARG A 32 -7.09 6.79 -11.71
CA ARG A 32 -7.13 7.42 -13.06
C ARG A 32 -7.91 8.73 -13.08
N SER A 33 -8.99 8.82 -12.31
CA SER A 33 -9.84 10.01 -12.25
C SER A 33 -9.39 11.05 -11.22
N GLY A 34 -8.31 10.77 -10.46
CA GLY A 34 -7.84 11.63 -9.38
C GLY A 34 -8.81 11.74 -8.19
N ARG A 35 -9.75 10.81 -8.06
CA ARG A 35 -10.79 10.77 -7.00
C ARG A 35 -10.42 9.81 -5.87
N VAL A 36 -9.19 9.90 -5.40
CA VAL A 36 -8.71 9.11 -4.26
C VAL A 36 -9.19 9.70 -2.94
N ASN A 37 -9.65 8.82 -2.04
CA ASN A 37 -10.13 9.21 -0.71
C ASN A 37 -9.00 9.17 0.33
N HIS A 38 -9.21 9.83 1.46
CA HIS A 38 -8.25 9.91 2.56
C HIS A 38 -8.20 8.64 3.43
N ALA A 39 -9.18 7.74 3.33
CA ALA A 39 -9.24 6.51 4.10
C ALA A 39 -9.88 5.36 3.31
N TYR A 40 -9.31 4.17 3.44
CA TYR A 40 -9.80 2.94 2.84
C TYR A 40 -9.80 1.82 3.88
N LEU A 41 -10.95 1.16 4.04
CA LEU A 41 -11.08 -0.02 4.89
C LEU A 41 -11.15 -1.28 4.01
N PHE A 42 -10.09 -2.08 4.05
CA PHE A 42 -10.09 -3.41 3.42
C PHE A 42 -10.57 -4.45 4.41
N SER A 43 -11.74 -5.06 4.18
CA SER A 43 -12.33 -6.09 5.03
C SER A 43 -12.35 -7.47 4.36
N GLY A 44 -12.29 -8.54 5.16
CA GLY A 44 -12.42 -9.92 4.67
C GLY A 44 -11.57 -10.94 5.44
N PRO A 45 -11.67 -12.24 5.12
CA PRO A 45 -10.93 -13.32 5.80
C PRO A 45 -9.41 -13.19 5.72
N ARG A 46 -8.68 -13.87 6.61
CA ARG A 46 -7.21 -13.90 6.56
C ARG A 46 -6.75 -14.48 5.20
N GLY A 47 -5.74 -13.85 4.58
CA GLY A 47 -5.17 -14.32 3.32
C GLY A 47 -5.84 -13.82 2.04
N CYS A 48 -6.97 -13.09 2.11
CA CYS A 48 -7.65 -12.59 0.90
C CYS A 48 -6.99 -11.38 0.21
N GLY A 49 -5.80 -10.96 0.64
CA GLY A 49 -5.05 -9.90 -0.02
C GLY A 49 -5.17 -8.49 0.57
N LYS A 50 -5.92 -8.26 1.66
CA LYS A 50 -6.10 -6.91 2.29
C LYS A 50 -4.82 -6.06 2.38
N THR A 51 -3.78 -6.57 3.06
CA THR A 51 -2.51 -5.85 3.23
C THR A 51 -1.76 -5.70 1.90
N THR A 52 -1.93 -6.63 0.96
CA THR A 52 -1.38 -6.50 -0.39
C THR A 52 -2.08 -5.38 -1.14
N SER A 53 -3.41 -5.30 -1.13
CA SER A 53 -4.19 -4.23 -1.75
C SER A 53 -3.77 -2.86 -1.24
N ALA A 54 -3.62 -2.71 0.09
CA ALA A 54 -3.15 -1.47 0.70
C ALA A 54 -1.74 -1.08 0.22
N ARG A 55 -0.81 -2.04 0.17
CA ARG A 55 0.56 -1.79 -0.29
C ARG A 55 0.62 -1.44 -1.79
N VAL A 56 -0.16 -2.12 -2.62
CA VAL A 56 -0.29 -1.80 -4.05
C VAL A 56 -0.86 -0.38 -4.22
N LEU A 57 -1.89 -0.02 -3.45
CA LEU A 57 -2.46 1.34 -3.48
C LEU A 57 -1.42 2.41 -3.10
N ALA A 58 -0.65 2.18 -2.02
CA ALA A 58 0.41 3.10 -1.62
C ALA A 58 1.45 3.28 -2.74
N ARG A 59 1.83 2.17 -3.41
CA ARG A 59 2.75 2.20 -4.55
C ARG A 59 2.19 2.97 -5.75
N CYS A 60 0.89 2.83 -6.02
CA CYS A 60 0.18 3.60 -7.05
C CYS A 60 0.14 5.10 -6.75
N LEU A 61 -0.05 5.48 -5.48
CA LEU A 61 -0.13 6.86 -5.03
C LEU A 61 1.24 7.57 -5.05
N ASN A 62 2.29 6.86 -4.61
CA ASN A 62 3.63 7.43 -4.39
C ASN A 62 4.63 7.17 -5.53
N CYS A 63 4.23 6.44 -6.57
CA CYS A 63 5.00 6.33 -7.80
C CYS A 63 5.39 7.72 -8.32
N ALA A 64 6.63 7.88 -8.82
CA ALA A 64 7.09 9.13 -9.41
C ALA A 64 6.28 9.55 -10.66
N GLN A 65 5.62 8.60 -11.31
CA GLN A 65 4.67 8.84 -12.42
C GLN A 65 3.21 8.83 -11.95
N GLY A 66 2.99 8.86 -10.63
CA GLY A 66 1.68 8.72 -10.00
C GLY A 66 1.02 10.06 -9.64
N PRO A 67 -0.25 10.02 -9.18
CA PRO A 67 -1.06 8.83 -8.93
C PRO A 67 -1.40 8.09 -10.23
N THR A 68 -1.12 6.79 -10.26
CA THR A 68 -1.34 5.95 -11.44
C THR A 68 -1.84 4.58 -11.01
N ASP A 69 -2.67 3.93 -11.80
CA ASP A 69 -3.07 2.54 -11.58
C ASP A 69 -2.04 1.53 -12.09
N THR A 70 -0.99 2.00 -12.78
CA THR A 70 0.13 1.23 -13.31
C THR A 70 1.46 1.79 -12.80
N PRO A 71 1.86 1.50 -11.55
CA PRO A 71 3.10 2.03 -10.98
C PRO A 71 4.32 1.53 -11.76
N CYS A 72 5.30 2.41 -11.99
CA CYS A 72 6.40 2.15 -12.94
C CYS A 72 7.36 1.01 -12.55
N GLY A 73 7.36 0.59 -11.28
CA GLY A 73 8.23 -0.48 -10.77
C GLY A 73 9.71 -0.14 -10.62
N ALA A 74 10.18 1.01 -11.13
CA ALA A 74 11.60 1.36 -11.15
C ALA A 74 11.99 2.58 -10.29
N CYS A 75 11.05 3.44 -9.92
CA CYS A 75 11.36 4.60 -9.07
C CYS A 75 11.61 4.19 -7.61
N PRO A 76 12.29 5.03 -6.80
CA PRO A 76 12.62 4.71 -5.41
C PRO A 76 11.41 4.24 -4.58
N SER A 77 10.29 4.95 -4.64
CA SER A 77 9.06 4.56 -3.94
C SER A 77 8.54 3.19 -4.38
N CYS A 78 8.54 2.92 -5.70
CA CYS A 78 8.12 1.62 -6.23
C CYS A 78 9.04 0.48 -5.78
N VAL A 79 10.35 0.70 -5.74
CA VAL A 79 11.34 -0.31 -5.33
C VAL A 79 11.25 -0.57 -3.82
N GLU A 80 11.08 0.48 -3.02
CA GLU A 80 10.92 0.37 -1.57
C GLU A 80 9.66 -0.39 -1.16
N LEU A 81 8.56 -0.16 -1.88
CA LEU A 81 7.26 -0.82 -1.67
C LEU A 81 7.12 -2.14 -2.43
N ALA A 82 8.12 -2.53 -3.24
CA ALA A 82 8.11 -3.79 -3.95
C ALA A 82 8.17 -4.99 -3.01
N ARG A 83 7.92 -6.18 -3.56
CA ARG A 83 8.06 -7.42 -2.81
C ARG A 83 9.51 -7.60 -2.35
N GLY A 84 9.71 -7.65 -1.04
CA GLY A 84 11.05 -7.78 -0.46
C GLY A 84 11.85 -6.48 -0.48
N GLY A 85 11.22 -5.35 -0.84
CA GLY A 85 11.81 -4.03 -0.69
C GLY A 85 12.07 -3.68 0.79
N PRO A 86 12.99 -2.74 1.05
CA PRO A 86 13.39 -2.34 2.40
C PRO A 86 12.29 -1.62 3.20
N GLY A 87 11.16 -1.26 2.56
CA GLY A 87 10.14 -0.39 3.13
C GLY A 87 10.36 1.08 2.77
N SER A 88 9.29 1.87 2.77
CA SER A 88 9.32 3.32 2.52
C SER A 88 9.20 4.07 3.84
N LEU A 89 9.92 5.20 3.97
CA LEU A 89 9.82 6.10 5.11
C LEU A 89 8.45 6.80 5.18
N ASP A 90 7.82 6.99 4.02
CA ASP A 90 6.53 7.66 3.88
C ASP A 90 5.35 6.67 3.90
N VAL A 91 5.60 5.37 4.14
CA VAL A 91 4.55 4.37 4.31
C VAL A 91 4.76 3.62 5.61
N VAL A 92 3.91 3.90 6.58
CA VAL A 92 3.99 3.29 7.91
C VAL A 92 3.08 2.08 7.98
N GLU A 93 3.67 0.89 8.10
CA GLU A 93 2.93 -0.35 8.32
C GLU A 93 2.87 -0.69 9.81
N ILE A 94 1.66 -0.74 10.37
CA ILE A 94 1.44 -1.04 11.79
C ILE A 94 0.61 -2.32 11.90
N ASP A 95 1.14 -3.29 12.65
CA ASP A 95 0.38 -4.46 13.06
C ASP A 95 -0.42 -4.13 14.32
N ALA A 96 -1.69 -3.79 14.13
CA ALA A 96 -2.61 -3.46 15.20
C ALA A 96 -2.90 -4.63 16.16
N ALA A 97 -2.61 -5.88 15.77
CA ALA A 97 -2.71 -7.01 16.70
C ALA A 97 -1.62 -6.95 17.77
N SER A 98 -0.48 -6.34 17.45
CA SER A 98 0.68 -6.17 18.33
C SER A 98 0.78 -4.77 18.92
N HIS A 99 0.21 -3.76 18.25
CA HIS A 99 0.24 -2.33 18.60
C HIS A 99 -1.19 -1.76 18.60
N GLY A 100 -2.02 -2.30 19.50
CA GLY A 100 -3.45 -1.98 19.61
C GLY A 100 -3.80 -1.00 20.72
N GLY A 101 -2.79 -0.44 21.42
CA GLY A 101 -3.00 0.45 22.55
C GLY A 101 -3.48 1.83 22.13
N VAL A 102 -4.07 2.56 23.09
CA VAL A 102 -4.44 3.98 22.89
C VAL A 102 -3.20 4.83 22.62
N ASP A 103 -2.07 4.50 23.25
CA ASP A 103 -0.82 5.25 23.08
C ASP A 103 -0.22 5.02 21.68
N ASP A 104 -0.25 3.80 21.15
CA ASP A 104 0.16 3.51 19.76
C ASP A 104 -0.64 4.34 18.75
N ALA A 105 -1.95 4.48 18.98
CA ALA A 105 -2.82 5.29 18.13
C ALA A 105 -2.52 6.80 18.23
N ARG A 106 -2.15 7.30 19.42
CA ARG A 106 -1.75 8.69 19.62
C ARG A 106 -0.44 9.00 18.89
N ASP A 107 0.55 8.13 19.02
CA ASP A 107 1.85 8.26 18.35
C ASP A 107 1.70 8.24 16.83
N LEU A 108 0.84 7.36 16.30
CA LEU A 108 0.52 7.33 14.87
C LEU A 108 -0.07 8.65 14.38
N ARG A 109 -1.05 9.20 15.11
CA ARG A 109 -1.70 10.47 14.76
C ARG A 109 -0.68 11.62 14.77
N GLU A 110 0.22 11.65 15.73
CA GLU A 110 1.25 12.68 15.81
C GLU A 110 2.22 12.60 14.61
N ARG A 111 2.68 11.39 14.27
CA ARG A 111 3.56 11.15 13.11
C ARG A 111 2.90 11.47 11.75
N ALA A 112 1.59 11.30 11.64
CA ALA A 112 0.81 11.59 10.44
C ALA A 112 0.72 13.10 10.12
N THR A 113 1.01 13.97 11.09
CA THR A 113 0.94 15.44 10.88
C THR A 113 2.14 15.99 10.12
N PHE A 114 3.27 15.25 10.10
CA PHE A 114 4.46 15.67 9.38
C PHE A 114 4.34 15.43 7.88
N ALA A 115 4.84 16.36 7.08
CA ALA A 115 4.93 16.21 5.63
C ALA A 115 5.73 14.94 5.24
N PRO A 116 5.46 14.36 4.06
CA PRO A 116 6.28 13.30 3.50
C PRO A 116 7.74 13.74 3.37
N ALA A 117 8.68 12.82 3.61
CA ALA A 117 10.11 13.06 3.47
C ALA A 117 10.54 13.14 2.00
N ARG A 118 9.93 12.33 1.13
CA ARG A 118 10.27 12.27 -0.30
C ARG A 118 9.07 12.03 -1.20
N ASP A 119 8.18 11.12 -0.81
CA ASP A 119 7.08 10.68 -1.66
C ASP A 119 5.93 11.69 -1.67
N ARG A 120 4.92 11.48 -2.52
CA ARG A 120 3.81 12.44 -2.69
C ARG A 120 2.81 12.42 -1.53
N PHE A 121 2.61 11.27 -0.90
CA PHE A 121 1.68 11.03 0.20
C PHE A 121 2.37 10.28 1.34
N LYS A 122 1.81 10.45 2.55
CA LYS A 122 2.20 9.78 3.78
C LYS A 122 0.96 9.25 4.50
#